data_AF-A0A7S4PU85-F1
#
_entry.id   AF-A0A7S4PU85-F1
#
_cell.length_a   1.000
_cell.length_b   1.000
_cell.length_c   1.000
_cell.angle_alpha   90.00
_cell.angle_beta   90.00
_cell.angle_gamma   90.00
#
_symmetry.space_group_name_H-M   'P 1'
#
loop_
_entity.id
_entity.type
_entity.pdbx_description
1 polymer ?
#
loop_
_entity_poly.entity_id
_entity_poly.type
_entity_poly.pdbx_seq_one_letter_code
_entity_poly.pdbx_strand_id
1 'polypeptide(L)'
;ASTLQHTPPSPLRAGSDGDEASEAAWRTCPRLLRHARKYGRHPRPAVVLARYARGVRAMGREALKRHACHVAAWVALLPPHKVVAVKEGLSPVLLLVRFLRRLGRSEPGPWLSGALHLVAKRLEGAAQHGGLEPEDSARGHWRELGDSLAAFAGAVPDGGARRVGSSAGVGELWRCRLPVDDVP
;
A
#
# COMPACT_ATOMS: atom_id res chain seq x y z
N ALA A 1 -21.05 -20.70 -2.60
CA ALA A 1 -19.73 -20.13 -2.98
C ALA A 1 -18.89 -19.92 -1.72
N SER A 2 -17.98 -20.86 -1.43
CA SER A 2 -17.10 -20.78 -0.26
C SER A 2 -16.18 -19.58 -0.40
N THR A 3 -16.33 -18.61 0.50
CA THR A 3 -15.45 -17.44 0.55
C THR A 3 -14.20 -17.87 1.30
N LEU A 4 -13.14 -18.24 0.58
CA LEU A 4 -11.83 -18.53 1.18
C LEU A 4 -11.37 -17.30 1.98
N GLN A 5 -11.39 -17.41 3.30
CA GLN A 5 -10.82 -16.41 4.18
C GLN A 5 -9.30 -16.48 4.05
N HIS A 6 -8.72 -15.62 3.21
CA HIS A 6 -7.26 -15.52 3.11
C HIS A 6 -6.71 -14.80 4.34
N THR A 7 -6.10 -15.57 5.23
CA THR A 7 -5.29 -15.06 6.34
C THR A 7 -4.07 -14.32 5.76
N PRO A 8 -3.72 -13.11 6.26
CA PRO A 8 -2.48 -12.47 5.86
C PRO A 8 -1.29 -13.36 6.23
N PRO A 9 -0.23 -13.44 5.41
CA PRO A 9 0.99 -14.13 5.82
C PRO A 9 1.53 -13.46 7.10
N SER A 10 1.86 -14.29 8.09
CA SER A 10 2.40 -13.80 9.36
C SER A 10 3.73 -13.09 9.11
N PRO A 11 3.95 -11.90 9.72
CA PRO A 11 5.28 -11.31 9.78
C PRO A 11 6.11 -12.12 10.79
N LEU A 12 6.56 -13.31 10.40
CA LEU A 12 7.42 -14.13 11.25
C LEU A 12 8.81 -13.50 11.32
N ARG A 13 9.30 -13.37 12.56
CA ARG A 13 10.56 -12.75 12.99
C ARG A 13 11.72 -12.95 12.01
N ALA A 14 12.25 -11.84 11.51
CA ALA A 14 13.26 -11.80 10.45
C ALA A 14 14.68 -12.12 10.97
N GLY A 15 15.29 -13.16 10.41
CA GLY A 15 16.69 -13.13 9.97
C GLY A 15 16.73 -12.78 8.48
N SER A 16 17.92 -12.59 7.89
CA SER A 16 18.08 -12.18 6.47
C SER A 16 17.27 -13.04 5.48
N ASP A 17 17.21 -14.35 5.73
CA ASP A 17 16.50 -15.30 4.86
C ASP A 17 14.97 -15.23 5.04
N GLY A 18 14.50 -14.68 6.16
CA GLY A 18 13.08 -14.49 6.44
C GLY A 18 12.46 -13.34 5.64
N ASP A 19 13.26 -12.33 5.29
CA ASP A 19 12.78 -11.16 4.55
C ASP A 19 12.43 -11.50 3.09
N GLU A 20 13.26 -12.29 2.40
CA GLU A 20 12.96 -12.72 1.03
C GLU A 20 11.72 -13.63 0.95
N ALA A 21 11.59 -14.58 1.87
CA ALA A 21 10.42 -15.46 1.94
C ALA A 21 9.14 -14.68 2.22
N SER A 22 9.20 -13.69 3.12
CA SER A 22 8.10 -12.77 3.43
C SER A 22 7.72 -11.93 2.20
N GLU A 23 8.71 -11.34 1.52
CA GLU A 23 8.50 -10.55 0.30
C GLU A 23 7.81 -11.37 -0.79
N ALA A 24 8.30 -12.58 -1.06
CA ALA A 24 7.73 -13.49 -2.05
C ALA A 24 6.27 -13.85 -1.73
N ALA A 25 5.95 -14.11 -0.46
CA ALA A 25 4.59 -14.39 -0.01
C ALA A 25 3.64 -13.19 -0.25
N TRP A 26 4.09 -11.97 0.05
CA TRP A 26 3.29 -10.78 -0.19
C TRP A 26 3.10 -10.48 -1.68
N ARG A 27 4.14 -10.66 -2.52
CA ARG A 27 4.06 -10.45 -3.98
C ARG A 27 3.06 -11.39 -4.64
N THR A 28 2.98 -12.63 -4.17
CA THR A 28 2.07 -13.66 -4.70
C THR A 28 0.70 -13.63 -4.03
N CYS A 29 0.48 -12.75 -3.05
CA CYS A 29 -0.77 -12.72 -2.31
C CYS A 29 -1.97 -12.38 -3.22
N PRO A 30 -3.00 -13.26 -3.32
CA PRO A 30 -4.14 -13.08 -4.21
C PRO A 30 -4.89 -11.76 -3.98
N ARG A 31 -4.97 -11.29 -2.73
CA ARG A 31 -5.66 -10.06 -2.37
C ARG A 31 -4.97 -8.83 -2.96
N LEU A 32 -3.66 -8.69 -2.76
CA LEU A 32 -2.90 -7.54 -3.28
C LEU A 32 -2.86 -7.57 -4.81
N LEU A 33 -2.62 -8.76 -5.40
CA LEU A 33 -2.65 -8.97 -6.85
C LEU A 33 -3.99 -8.57 -7.46
N ARG A 34 -5.12 -8.90 -6.81
CA ARG A 34 -6.46 -8.49 -7.28
C ARG A 34 -6.59 -6.96 -7.33
N HIS A 35 -6.11 -6.25 -6.32
CA HIS A 35 -6.16 -4.78 -6.29
C HIS A 35 -5.29 -4.16 -7.38
N ALA A 36 -4.06 -4.65 -7.56
CA ALA A 36 -3.16 -4.22 -8.63
C ALA A 36 -3.76 -4.51 -10.02
N ARG A 37 -4.19 -5.74 -10.28
CA ARG A 37 -4.80 -6.15 -11.57
C ARG A 37 -6.04 -5.34 -11.90
N LYS A 38 -6.93 -5.11 -10.92
CA LYS A 38 -8.16 -4.34 -11.13
C LYS A 38 -7.85 -2.89 -11.54
N TYR A 39 -6.89 -2.24 -10.89
CA TYR A 39 -6.47 -0.89 -11.28
C TYR A 39 -5.73 -0.90 -12.63
N GLY A 40 -4.78 -1.80 -12.82
CA GLY A 40 -3.94 -1.86 -14.01
C GLY A 40 -4.69 -2.19 -15.30
N ARG A 41 -5.89 -2.79 -15.21
CA ARG A 41 -6.82 -3.05 -16.32
C ARG A 41 -7.94 -2.01 -16.45
N HIS A 42 -8.00 -1.03 -15.56
CA HIS A 42 -9.07 -0.03 -15.59
C HIS A 42 -8.91 0.87 -16.83
N PRO A 43 -9.96 1.09 -17.65
CA PRO A 43 -9.84 1.86 -18.90
C PRO A 43 -9.52 3.34 -18.64
N ARG A 44 -9.94 3.87 -17.48
CA ARG A 44 -9.74 5.27 -17.08
C ARG A 44 -9.06 5.37 -15.70
N PRO A 45 -7.76 5.09 -15.56
CA PRO A 45 -7.09 5.06 -14.26
C PRO A 45 -7.10 6.42 -13.53
N ALA A 46 -7.09 7.53 -14.28
CA ALA A 46 -7.19 8.89 -13.74
C ALA A 46 -8.49 9.09 -12.93
N VAL A 47 -9.63 8.56 -13.39
CA VAL A 47 -10.92 8.65 -12.69
C VAL A 47 -10.86 7.93 -11.34
N VAL A 48 -10.16 6.78 -11.29
CA VAL A 48 -9.95 6.04 -10.03
C VAL A 48 -9.09 6.85 -9.07
N LEU A 49 -8.00 7.45 -9.54
CA LEU A 49 -7.14 8.32 -8.73
C LEU A 49 -7.90 9.53 -8.19
N ALA A 50 -8.65 10.23 -9.05
CA ALA A 50 -9.46 11.38 -8.68
C ALA A 50 -10.53 11.02 -7.63
N ARG A 51 -11.14 9.83 -7.74
CA ARG A 51 -12.09 9.32 -6.74
C ARG A 51 -11.43 9.12 -5.38
N TYR A 52 -10.25 8.48 -5.35
CA TYR A 52 -9.51 8.30 -4.10
C TYR A 52 -9.08 9.65 -3.52
N ALA A 53 -8.56 10.55 -4.36
CA ALA A 53 -8.08 11.88 -3.95
C ALA A 53 -9.19 12.74 -3.32
N ARG A 54 -10.40 12.77 -3.92
CA ARG A 54 -11.53 13.56 -3.39
C ARG A 54 -11.95 13.14 -1.98
N GLY A 55 -11.90 11.84 -1.69
CA GLY A 55 -12.35 11.33 -0.40
C GLY A 55 -11.34 11.48 0.75
N VAL A 56 -10.04 11.70 0.47
CA VAL A 56 -8.96 11.63 1.49
C VAL A 56 -9.27 12.44 2.75
N ARG A 57 -9.81 13.66 2.59
CA ARG A 57 -10.04 14.58 3.71
C ARG A 57 -11.20 14.14 4.62
N ALA A 58 -12.23 13.53 4.04
CA ALA A 58 -13.44 13.11 4.75
C ALA A 58 -13.40 11.65 5.25
N MET A 59 -12.41 10.87 4.82
CA MET A 59 -12.29 9.47 5.23
C MET A 59 -11.91 9.32 6.70
N GLY A 60 -12.64 8.46 7.42
CA GLY A 60 -12.20 7.96 8.72
C GLY A 60 -10.94 7.11 8.63
N ARG A 61 -10.25 6.92 9.76
CA ARG A 61 -8.93 6.29 9.83
C ARG A 61 -8.87 4.87 9.23
N GLU A 62 -9.88 4.05 9.49
CA GLU A 62 -9.94 2.67 8.97
C GLU A 62 -10.18 2.60 7.45
N ALA A 63 -11.03 3.50 6.93
CA ALA A 63 -11.18 3.65 5.49
C ALA A 63 -9.86 4.10 4.85
N LEU A 64 -9.17 5.04 5.49
CA LEU A 64 -7.88 5.56 5.03
C LEU A 64 -6.80 4.45 4.98
N LYS A 65 -6.68 3.61 6.02
CA LYS A 65 -5.76 2.45 6.02
C LYS A 65 -6.08 1.48 4.88
N ARG A 66 -7.36 1.21 4.64
CA ARG A 66 -7.83 0.32 3.56
C ARG A 66 -7.47 0.87 2.18
N HIS A 67 -7.74 2.15 1.94
CA HIS A 67 -7.40 2.82 0.69
C HIS A 67 -5.89 2.92 0.50
N ALA A 68 -5.13 3.23 1.56
CA ALA A 68 -3.67 3.19 1.55
C ALA A 68 -3.13 1.82 1.14
N CYS A 69 -3.72 0.73 1.66
CA CYS A 69 -3.31 -0.64 1.30
C CYS A 69 -3.57 -0.93 -0.19
N HIS A 70 -4.71 -0.48 -0.74
CA HIS A 70 -4.98 -0.64 -2.18
C HIS A 70 -3.95 0.11 -3.03
N VAL A 71 -3.67 1.38 -2.71
CA VAL A 71 -2.73 2.20 -3.47
C VAL A 71 -1.30 1.68 -3.31
N ALA A 72 -0.90 1.26 -2.10
CA ALA A 72 0.38 0.60 -1.86
C ALA A 72 0.55 -0.66 -2.71
N ALA A 73 -0.51 -1.47 -2.86
CA ALA A 73 -0.48 -2.62 -3.75
C ALA A 73 -0.28 -2.23 -5.22
N TRP A 74 -0.86 -1.10 -5.68
CA TRP A 74 -0.63 -0.59 -7.03
C TRP A 74 0.82 -0.17 -7.23
N VAL A 75 1.34 0.63 -6.29
CA VAL A 75 2.72 1.15 -6.33
C VAL A 75 3.74 0.02 -6.26
N ALA A 76 3.50 -1.00 -5.42
CA ALA A 76 4.38 -2.15 -5.26
C ALA A 76 4.38 -3.07 -6.49
N LEU A 77 3.21 -3.40 -7.05
CA LEU A 77 3.07 -4.54 -7.96
C LEU A 77 2.89 -4.17 -9.44
N LEU A 78 2.58 -2.92 -9.78
CA LEU A 78 2.39 -2.53 -11.19
C LEU A 78 3.70 -2.12 -11.87
N PRO A 79 3.81 -2.23 -13.20
CA PRO A 79 4.96 -1.72 -13.94
C PRO A 79 5.21 -0.21 -13.67
N PRO A 80 6.47 0.27 -13.62
CA PRO A 80 6.80 1.65 -13.29
C PRO A 80 6.01 2.71 -14.08
N HIS A 81 5.86 2.53 -15.40
CA HIS A 81 5.13 3.46 -16.26
C HIS A 81 3.65 3.64 -15.87
N LYS A 82 3.01 2.65 -15.23
CA LYS A 82 1.62 2.77 -14.74
C LYS A 82 1.52 3.49 -13.40
N VAL A 83 2.61 3.53 -12.64
CA VAL A 83 2.68 4.08 -11.29
C VAL A 83 3.17 5.54 -11.32
N VAL A 84 4.03 5.86 -12.28
CA VAL A 84 4.61 7.19 -12.45
C VAL A 84 3.73 8.11 -13.30
N ALA A 85 2.90 7.56 -14.20
CA ALA A 85 2.05 8.36 -15.08
C ALA A 85 1.20 9.36 -14.27
N VAL A 86 1.59 10.64 -14.36
CA VAL A 86 0.85 11.74 -13.77
C VAL A 86 -0.23 12.15 -14.76
N LYS A 87 -1.49 11.99 -14.37
CA LYS A 87 -2.61 12.59 -15.10
C LYS A 87 -3.27 13.60 -14.17
N GLU A 88 -3.39 14.85 -14.61
CA GLU A 88 -4.03 15.92 -13.84
C GLU A 88 -3.36 16.14 -12.46
N GLY A 89 -2.04 16.00 -12.38
CA GLY A 89 -1.30 16.15 -11.13
C GLY A 89 -1.52 15.02 -10.11
N LEU A 90 -2.08 13.88 -10.53
CA LEU A 90 -2.29 12.71 -9.69
C LEU A 90 -1.49 11.51 -10.22
N SER A 91 -0.81 10.83 -9.30
CA SER A 91 -0.22 9.51 -9.51
C SER A 91 -0.50 8.61 -8.31
N PRO A 92 -0.46 7.28 -8.46
CA PRO A 92 -0.52 6.35 -7.31
C PRO A 92 0.52 6.68 -6.22
N VAL A 93 1.73 7.09 -6.59
CA VAL A 93 2.80 7.47 -5.64
C VAL A 93 2.37 8.66 -4.79
N LEU A 94 1.96 9.76 -5.43
CA LEU A 94 1.51 10.97 -4.74
C LEU A 94 0.29 10.72 -3.87
N LEU A 95 -0.62 9.87 -4.32
CA LEU A 95 -1.81 9.50 -3.55
C LEU A 95 -1.44 8.69 -2.29
N LEU A 96 -0.47 7.78 -2.41
CA LEU A 96 0.04 7.03 -1.26
C LEU A 96 0.72 7.96 -0.25
N VAL A 97 1.55 8.90 -0.70
CA VAL A 97 2.15 9.95 0.14
C VAL A 97 1.07 10.68 0.94
N ARG A 98 0.00 11.15 0.27
CA ARG A 98 -1.11 11.85 0.91
C ARG A 98 -1.80 11.00 1.97
N PHE A 99 -1.99 9.71 1.70
CA PHE A 99 -2.58 8.79 2.68
C PHE A 99 -1.69 8.54 3.89
N LEU A 100 -0.40 8.29 3.69
CA LEU A 100 0.55 8.05 4.78
C LEU A 100 0.67 9.27 5.68
N ARG A 101 0.80 10.48 5.10
CA ARG A 101 0.81 11.73 5.87
C ARG A 101 -0.45 11.94 6.67
N ARG A 102 -1.62 11.64 6.09
CA ARG A 102 -2.91 11.80 6.77
C ARG A 102 -3.11 10.76 7.88
N LEU A 103 -2.65 9.53 7.68
CA LEU A 103 -2.63 8.50 8.72
C LEU A 103 -1.72 8.90 9.87
N GLY A 104 -0.62 9.59 9.54
CA GLY A 104 0.41 10.01 10.46
C GLY A 104 1.02 8.80 11.17
N ARG A 105 1.25 8.94 12.47
CA ARG A 105 1.82 7.91 13.34
C ARG A 105 0.79 6.85 13.75
N SER A 106 0.22 6.13 12.80
CA SER A 106 -0.77 5.08 13.09
C SER A 106 -0.21 3.69 12.84
N GLU A 107 -0.50 2.75 13.73
CA GLU A 107 -0.15 1.35 13.52
C GLU A 107 -0.82 0.81 12.24
N PRO A 108 -0.03 0.36 11.24
CA PRO A 108 -0.58 -0.25 10.05
C PRO A 108 -1.16 -1.63 10.40
N GLY A 109 -2.34 -1.93 9.88
CA GLY A 109 -2.82 -3.32 9.89
C GLY A 109 -1.91 -4.22 9.05
N PRO A 110 -1.97 -5.56 9.21
CA PRO A 110 -1.03 -6.50 8.60
C PRO A 110 -0.97 -6.37 7.07
N TRP A 111 -2.11 -6.14 6.43
CA TRP A 111 -2.21 -5.94 4.97
C TRP A 111 -1.53 -4.66 4.48
N LEU A 112 -1.67 -3.57 5.23
CA LEU A 112 -1.01 -2.33 4.87
C LEU A 112 0.50 -2.47 5.12
N SER A 113 0.88 -3.07 6.26
CA SER A 113 2.28 -3.34 6.59
C SER A 113 2.99 -4.15 5.50
N GLY A 114 2.41 -5.29 5.10
CA GLY A 114 2.95 -6.12 4.01
C GLY A 114 3.04 -5.39 2.66
N ALA A 115 2.01 -4.60 2.31
CA ALA A 115 2.05 -3.81 1.08
C ALA A 115 3.12 -2.71 1.13
N LEU A 116 3.29 -2.02 2.27
CA LEU A 116 4.33 -0.99 2.44
C LEU A 116 5.74 -1.59 2.44
N HIS A 117 5.92 -2.80 2.99
CA HIS A 117 7.17 -3.53 2.88
C HIS A 117 7.57 -3.77 1.41
N LEU A 118 6.63 -4.20 0.57
CA LEU A 118 6.88 -4.34 -0.87
C LEU A 118 7.22 -3.00 -1.56
N VAL A 119 6.59 -1.90 -1.13
CA VAL A 119 6.92 -0.56 -1.64
C VAL A 119 8.35 -0.16 -1.24
N ALA A 120 8.76 -0.43 0.01
CA ALA A 120 10.11 -0.16 0.48
C ALA A 120 11.16 -0.96 -0.32
N LYS A 121 10.94 -2.26 -0.52
CA LYS A 121 11.83 -3.11 -1.35
C LYS A 121 11.97 -2.60 -2.78
N ARG A 122 10.87 -2.08 -3.34
CA ARG A 122 10.90 -1.46 -4.66
C ARG A 122 11.73 -0.18 -4.70
N LEU A 123 11.66 0.65 -3.65
CA LEU A 123 12.47 1.86 -3.52
C LEU A 123 13.97 1.52 -3.34
N GLU A 124 14.29 0.48 -2.57
CA GLU A 124 15.66 -0.02 -2.40
C GLU A 124 16.25 -0.50 -3.74
N GLY A 125 15.53 -1.36 -4.45
CA GLY A 125 15.97 -1.86 -5.76
C GLY A 125 16.12 -0.75 -6.80
N ALA A 126 15.23 0.24 -6.78
CA ALA A 126 15.33 1.44 -7.60
C ALA A 126 16.59 2.26 -7.34
N ALA A 127 16.97 2.43 -6.07
CA ALA A 127 18.18 3.15 -5.68
C ALA A 127 19.46 2.42 -6.09
N GLN A 128 19.47 1.09 -6.00
CA GLN A 128 20.64 0.25 -6.32
C GLN A 128 20.91 0.13 -7.83
N HIS A 129 19.86 -0.03 -8.64
CA HIS A 129 20.01 -0.33 -10.07
C HIS A 129 20.01 0.93 -10.95
N GLY A 130 19.95 2.13 -10.36
CA GLY A 130 19.72 3.38 -11.10
C GLY A 130 18.39 3.42 -11.87
N GLY A 131 17.53 2.42 -11.66
CA GLY A 131 16.49 1.99 -12.59
C GLY A 131 15.10 2.60 -12.40
N LEU A 132 14.99 3.76 -11.74
CA LEU A 132 13.83 4.64 -11.94
C LEU A 132 14.14 5.62 -13.07
N GLU A 133 14.27 5.10 -14.28
CA GLU A 133 14.35 5.86 -15.54
C GLU A 133 13.22 6.91 -15.66
N PRO A 134 13.38 8.00 -16.44
CA PRO A 134 14.38 9.07 -16.35
C PRO A 134 13.71 10.46 -16.29
N GLU A 135 12.40 10.54 -16.06
CA GLU A 135 11.76 11.84 -15.89
C GLU A 135 12.10 12.38 -14.49
N ASP A 136 12.88 13.45 -14.45
CA ASP A 136 13.22 14.17 -13.21
C ASP A 136 11.99 14.48 -12.35
N SER A 137 10.83 14.67 -12.99
CA SER A 137 9.52 14.86 -12.36
C SER A 137 9.12 13.70 -11.43
N ALA A 138 9.44 12.45 -11.80
CA ALA A 138 9.09 11.26 -11.05
C ALA A 138 10.01 11.04 -9.84
N ARG A 139 11.29 11.42 -9.97
CA ARG A 139 12.31 11.28 -8.92
C ARG A 139 11.88 11.99 -7.64
N GLY A 140 11.29 13.19 -7.77
CA GLY A 140 10.74 13.94 -6.64
C GLY A 140 9.65 13.17 -5.90
N HIS A 141 8.71 12.56 -6.62
CA HIS A 141 7.60 11.80 -6.02
C HIS A 141 8.08 10.54 -5.26
N TRP A 142 9.06 9.82 -5.82
CA TRP A 142 9.62 8.63 -5.16
C TRP A 142 10.41 8.99 -3.91
N ARG A 143 11.19 10.08 -3.94
CA ARG A 143 11.85 10.61 -2.74
C ARG A 143 10.84 10.98 -1.66
N GLU A 144 9.81 11.73 -2.03
CA GLU A 144 8.74 12.15 -1.12
C GLU A 144 8.00 10.95 -0.49
N LEU A 145 7.83 9.87 -1.26
CA LEU A 145 7.32 8.60 -0.74
C LEU A 145 8.27 7.94 0.25
N GLY A 146 9.57 7.90 -0.04
CA GLY A 146 10.60 7.41 0.88
C GLY A 146 10.54 8.16 2.22
N ASP A 147 10.53 9.49 2.19
CA ASP A 147 10.44 10.33 3.39
C ASP A 147 9.15 10.07 4.17
N SER A 148 8.03 9.93 3.47
CA SER A 148 6.73 9.66 4.08
C SER A 148 6.63 8.27 4.70
N LEU A 149 7.29 7.27 4.10
CA LEU A 149 7.41 5.92 4.65
C LEU A 149 8.28 5.92 5.91
N ALA A 150 9.43 6.60 5.87
CA ALA A 150 10.31 6.73 7.03
C ALA A 150 9.61 7.43 8.20
N ALA A 151 8.89 8.52 7.94
CA ALA A 151 8.09 9.23 8.95
C ALA A 151 6.94 8.37 9.51
N PHE A 152 6.32 7.53 8.67
CA PHE A 152 5.27 6.60 9.07
C PHE A 152 5.82 5.44 9.92
N ALA A 153 7.02 4.93 9.60
CA ALA A 153 7.67 3.81 10.29
C ALA A 153 8.36 4.22 11.60
N GLY A 154 9.07 5.35 11.64
CA GLY A 154 9.74 5.91 12.82
C GLY A 154 8.78 6.39 13.93
N ALA A 155 7.49 6.14 13.74
CA ALA A 155 6.43 6.39 14.69
C ALA A 155 6.29 5.30 15.76
N VAL A 156 6.95 4.15 15.60
CA VAL A 156 6.96 3.11 16.63
C VAL A 156 7.80 3.66 17.78
N PRO A 157 7.22 4.06 18.92
CA PRO A 157 8.02 4.47 20.05
C PRO A 157 8.89 3.27 20.44
N ASP A 158 10.19 3.49 20.55
CA ASP A 158 11.21 2.52 20.98
C ASP A 158 11.04 2.10 22.47
N GLY A 159 9.82 2.20 22.98
CA GLY A 159 9.50 2.28 24.39
C GLY A 159 8.61 1.13 24.83
N GLY A 160 9.26 0.00 25.11
CA GLY A 160 8.79 -0.92 26.13
C GLY A 160 8.00 -2.11 25.60
N ALA A 161 8.60 -3.29 25.80
CA ALA A 161 7.94 -4.58 25.75
C ALA A 161 6.70 -4.62 26.68
N ARG A 162 5.56 -4.07 26.25
CA ARG A 162 4.26 -4.45 26.82
C ARG A 162 3.87 -5.75 26.15
N ARG A 163 4.02 -6.84 26.90
CA ARG A 163 3.28 -8.09 26.68
C ARG A 163 1.80 -7.71 26.64
N VAL A 164 1.18 -7.76 25.46
CA VAL A 164 -0.28 -7.71 25.36
C VAL A 164 -0.73 -9.11 24.99
N GLY A 165 -1.55 -9.66 25.88
CA GLY A 165 -2.11 -10.99 25.79
C GLY A 165 -2.89 -11.21 24.50
N SER A 166 -2.93 -12.49 24.14
CA SER A 166 -3.71 -13.11 23.08
C SER A 166 -5.12 -12.52 22.98
N SER A 167 -5.40 -11.71 21.96
CA SER A 167 -6.77 -11.36 21.60
C SER A 167 -7.24 -12.30 20.50
N ALA A 168 -8.02 -13.30 20.91
CA ALA A 168 -8.90 -14.04 20.02
C ALA A 168 -9.89 -13.09 19.31
N GLY A 169 -10.17 -13.35 18.04
CA GLY A 169 -11.38 -12.86 17.37
C GLY A 169 -11.24 -11.61 16.50
N VAL A 170 -10.51 -11.69 15.38
CA VAL A 170 -10.63 -10.71 14.27
C VAL A 170 -11.06 -11.45 13.00
N GLY A 171 -12.19 -12.15 13.06
CA GLY A 171 -12.65 -13.05 11.99
C GLY A 171 -13.55 -12.44 10.91
N GLU A 172 -14.27 -11.34 11.17
CA GLU A 172 -15.55 -11.16 10.43
C GLU A 172 -15.90 -9.75 9.90
N LEU A 173 -14.94 -8.93 9.45
CA LEU A 173 -15.28 -7.57 8.96
C LEU A 173 -14.83 -7.15 7.55
N TRP A 174 -14.47 -8.08 6.65
CA TRP A 174 -13.74 -7.70 5.43
C TRP A 174 -14.32 -8.22 4.10
N ARG A 175 -15.60 -7.96 3.82
CA ARG A 175 -16.12 -7.97 2.45
C ARG A 175 -16.24 -6.55 1.92
N CYS A 176 -15.21 -6.08 1.22
CA CYS A 176 -15.30 -4.85 0.45
C CYS A 176 -15.78 -5.16 -0.97
N ARG A 177 -17.08 -5.04 -1.21
CA ARG A 177 -17.54 -4.70 -2.57
C ARG A 177 -17.01 -3.29 -2.84
N LEU A 178 -16.20 -3.14 -3.89
CA LEU A 178 -16.07 -1.81 -4.49
C LEU A 178 -17.49 -1.44 -4.92
N PRO A 179 -18.03 -0.27 -4.53
CA PRO A 179 -19.34 0.13 -4.99
C PRO A 179 -19.28 0.14 -6.52
N VAL A 180 -20.05 -0.76 -7.12
CA VAL A 180 -20.32 -0.76 -8.55
C VAL A 180 -21.50 0.18 -8.65
N ASP A 181 -21.23 1.49 -8.56
CA ASP A 181 -22.24 2.47 -8.91
C ASP A 181 -22.24 2.53 -10.43
N ASP A 182 -23.38 2.17 -11.02
CA ASP A 182 -23.75 2.53 -12.38
C ASP A 182 -23.48 4.03 -12.54
N VAL A 183 -22.47 4.35 -13.34
CA VAL A 183 -22.30 5.69 -13.88
C VAL A 183 -23.25 5.73 -15.08
N PRO A 184 -24.24 6.63 -15.11
CA PRO A 184 -25.15 6.77 -16.24
C PRO A 184 -24.41 7.12 -17.54
#